data_AF-A0A0F2DHX4-F1
#
_entry.id   AF-A0A0F2DHX4-F1
#
_cell.length_a   1.000
_cell.length_b   1.000
_cell.length_c   1.000
_cell.angle_alpha   90.00
_cell.angle_beta   90.00
_cell.angle_gamma   90.00
#
_symmetry.space_group_name_H-M   'P 1'
#
loop_
_entity.id
_entity.type
_entity.pdbx_description
1 polymer ?
#
loop_
_entity_poly.entity_id
_entity_poly.type
_entity_poly.pdbx_seq_one_letter_code
_entity_poly.pdbx_strand_id
1 'polypeptide(L)'
;MEINKIIEHFTKLRETQASNDKILKADLDIYLKQSSLRIVFSLLLKEKILIYDDNDEIVLELFINRENSKGMVDISDSRGYYFFKDKEINICHENISYLEELIYDSIKNMTKV
;
A
#
# COMPACT_ATOMS: atom_id res chain seq x y z
N MET A 1 -16.55 -11.21 5.01
CA MET A 1 -15.23 -10.56 4.88
C MET A 1 -14.52 -10.57 6.23
N GLU A 2 -13.38 -11.25 6.33
CA GLU A 2 -12.61 -11.32 7.59
C GLU A 2 -11.64 -10.14 7.68
N ILE A 3 -12.15 -8.99 8.12
CA ILE A 3 -11.38 -7.74 8.28
C ILE A 3 -10.09 -7.96 9.08
N ASN A 4 -10.13 -8.83 10.10
CA ASN A 4 -8.97 -9.16 10.91
C ASN A 4 -7.83 -9.74 10.08
N LYS A 5 -8.11 -10.56 9.06
CA LYS A 5 -7.08 -11.11 8.17
C LYS A 5 -6.46 -10.04 7.27
N ILE A 6 -7.25 -9.05 6.85
CA ILE A 6 -6.75 -7.90 6.07
C ILE A 6 -5.78 -7.08 6.92
N ILE A 7 -6.21 -6.74 8.15
CA ILE A 7 -5.39 -5.98 9.10
C ILE A 7 -4.12 -6.76 9.46
N GLU A 8 -4.23 -8.07 9.71
CA GLU A 8 -3.08 -8.92 10.00
C GLU A 8 -2.09 -8.96 8.83
N HIS A 9 -2.59 -9.08 7.60
CA HIS A 9 -1.75 -9.07 6.41
C HIS A 9 -0.99 -7.75 6.26
N PHE A 10 -1.67 -6.60 6.34
CA PHE A 10 -1.00 -5.30 6.22
C PHE A 10 -0.04 -5.01 7.39
N THR A 11 -0.37 -5.47 8.60
CA THR A 11 0.56 -5.40 9.75
C THR A 11 1.85 -6.17 9.46
N LYS A 12 1.74 -7.41 8.97
CA LYS A 12 2.91 -8.23 8.60
C LYS A 12 3.69 -7.60 7.46
N LEU A 13 3.03 -7.13 6.41
CA LEU A 13 3.67 -6.44 5.29
C LEU A 13 4.48 -5.23 5.78
N ARG A 14 3.92 -4.42 6.68
CA ARG A 14 4.62 -3.28 7.28
C ARG A 14 5.86 -3.70 8.06
N GLU A 15 5.79 -4.76 8.86
CA GLU A 15 6.95 -5.29 9.60
C GLU A 15 8.04 -5.82 8.66
N THR A 16 7.65 -6.52 7.60
CA THR A 16 8.57 -7.00 6.56
C THR A 16 9.26 -5.83 5.87
N GLN A 17 8.53 -4.80 5.44
CA GLN A 17 9.13 -3.63 4.77
C GLN A 17 9.95 -2.76 5.72
N ALA A 18 9.59 -2.68 7.00
CA ALA A 18 10.40 -1.97 7.99
C ALA A 18 11.81 -2.59 8.17
N SER A 19 11.97 -3.87 7.82
CA SER A 19 13.26 -4.58 7.85
C SER A 19 14.01 -4.55 6.51
N ASN A 20 13.41 -3.99 5.46
CA ASN A 20 13.98 -3.90 4.13
C ASN A 20 15.06 -2.80 4.10
N ASP A 21 16.24 -3.12 3.59
CA ASP A 21 17.40 -2.23 3.54
C ASP A 21 17.19 -1.03 2.62
N LYS A 22 16.25 -1.11 1.69
CA LYS A 22 15.84 -0.03 0.78
C LYS A 22 14.89 0.98 1.44
N ILE A 23 14.21 0.58 2.51
CA ILE A 23 13.17 1.37 3.17
C ILE A 23 13.77 2.11 4.36
N LEU A 24 13.50 3.41 4.43
CA LEU A 24 13.84 4.26 5.58
C LEU A 24 12.76 4.17 6.66
N LYS A 25 11.49 4.16 6.26
CA LYS A 25 10.34 4.09 7.17
C LYS A 25 9.17 3.38 6.51
N ALA A 26 8.43 2.58 7.28
CA ALA A 26 7.18 1.95 6.87
C ALA A 26 6.09 2.25 7.91
N ASP A 27 5.03 2.91 7.46
CA ASP A 27 3.90 3.34 8.29
C ASP A 27 2.60 2.65 7.83
N LEU A 28 1.70 2.44 8.78
CA LEU A 28 0.40 1.80 8.55
C LEU A 28 -0.66 2.48 9.40
N ASP A 29 -1.59 3.17 8.75
CA ASP A 29 -2.76 3.79 9.37
C ASP A 29 -4.03 3.03 8.99
N ILE A 30 -4.84 2.73 10.00
CA ILE A 30 -6.08 1.95 9.84
C ILE A 30 -7.25 2.74 10.42
N TYR A 31 -8.21 3.07 9.56
CA TYR A 31 -9.43 3.77 9.94
C TYR A 31 -10.63 2.84 9.77
N LEU A 32 -11.18 2.41 10.91
CA LEU A 32 -12.37 1.57 10.93
C LEU A 32 -13.62 2.41 11.20
N LYS A 33 -14.60 2.33 10.30
CA LYS A 33 -15.96 2.87 10.47
C LYS A 33 -16.98 1.73 10.40
N GLN A 34 -18.24 2.04 10.71
CA GLN A 34 -19.32 1.05 10.72
C GLN A 34 -19.45 0.34 9.36
N SER A 35 -19.53 1.09 8.26
CA SER A 35 -19.72 0.56 6.91
C SER A 35 -18.44 0.49 6.07
N SER A 36 -17.32 1.03 6.56
CA SER A 36 -16.09 1.10 5.77
C SER A 36 -14.82 0.82 6.58
N LEU A 37 -13.78 0.37 5.87
CA LEU A 37 -12.41 0.27 6.35
C LEU A 37 -11.53 1.03 5.37
N ARG A 38 -10.67 1.93 5.87
CA ARG A 38 -9.60 2.54 5.08
C ARG A 38 -8.27 2.13 5.68
N ILE A 39 -7.36 1.67 4.83
CA ILE A 39 -5.98 1.37 5.16
C ILE A 39 -5.11 2.31 4.33
N VAL A 40 -4.17 2.99 4.99
CA VAL A 40 -3.12 3.75 4.33
C VAL A 40 -1.81 3.12 4.74
N PHE A 41 -1.06 2.63 3.76
CA PHE A 41 0.24 2.02 3.97
C PHE A 41 1.27 2.83 3.19
N SER A 42 2.27 3.38 3.87
CA SER A 42 3.29 4.18 3.22
C SER A 42 4.71 3.71 3.50
N LEU A 43 5.56 3.91 2.50
CA LEU A 43 6.94 3.51 2.47
C LEU A 43 7.80 4.68 2.06
N LEU A 44 8.61 5.19 2.99
CA LEU A 44 9.65 6.16 2.70
C LEU A 44 10.91 5.40 2.29
N LEU A 45 11.36 5.61 1.06
CA LEU A 45 12.54 5.03 0.44
C LEU A 45 13.80 5.81 0.85
N LYS A 46 14.96 5.17 0.81
CA LYS A 46 16.24 5.85 1.05
C LYS A 46 16.67 6.67 -0.17
N GLU A 47 17.14 7.91 0.02
CA GLU A 47 17.54 8.82 -1.08
C GLU A 47 18.47 8.16 -2.12
N LYS A 48 19.50 7.44 -1.67
CA LYS A 48 20.54 6.89 -2.56
C LYS A 48 20.05 5.84 -3.55
N ILE A 49 18.88 5.25 -3.31
CA ILE A 49 18.32 4.23 -4.19
C ILE A 49 17.29 4.82 -5.15
N LEU A 50 16.91 6.09 -5.04
CA LEU A 50 15.86 6.68 -5.87
C LEU A 50 16.36 7.04 -7.26
N ILE A 51 15.52 6.89 -8.28
CA ILE A 51 15.77 7.42 -9.63
C ILE A 51 15.67 8.95 -9.62
N TYR A 52 14.69 9.48 -8.89
CA TYR A 52 14.46 10.91 -8.69
C TYR A 52 14.44 11.22 -7.19
N ASP A 53 15.33 12.12 -6.74
CA ASP A 53 15.51 12.41 -5.31
C ASP A 53 14.29 13.09 -4.66
N ASP A 54 13.35 13.62 -5.46
CA ASP A 54 12.09 14.21 -5.01
C ASP A 54 10.91 13.22 -4.97
N ASN A 55 11.14 11.95 -5.30
CA ASN A 55 10.16 10.87 -5.32
C ASN A 55 10.55 9.80 -4.29
N ASP A 56 10.36 10.11 -3.03
CA ASP A 56 10.87 9.35 -1.90
C ASP A 56 9.82 8.49 -1.18
N GLU A 57 8.53 8.78 -1.32
CA GLU A 57 7.47 8.02 -0.65
C GLU A 57 6.59 7.29 -1.66
N ILE A 58 6.17 6.07 -1.30
CA ILE A 58 5.06 5.35 -1.95
C ILE A 58 3.94 5.22 -0.95
N VAL A 59 2.72 5.53 -1.37
CA VAL A 59 1.51 5.41 -0.56
C VAL A 59 0.52 4.50 -1.26
N LEU A 60 0.12 3.42 -0.60
CA LEU A 60 -1.06 2.65 -0.95
C LEU A 60 -2.23 3.08 -0.08
N GLU A 61 -3.33 3.45 -0.72
CA GLU A 61 -4.60 3.74 -0.08
C GLU A 61 -5.64 2.71 -0.49
N LEU A 62 -6.16 1.95 0.48
CA LEU A 62 -7.19 0.95 0.26
C LEU A 62 -8.46 1.36 1.02
N PHE A 63 -9.52 1.63 0.28
CA PHE A 63 -10.87 1.79 0.82
C PHE A 63 -11.66 0.50 0.62
N ILE A 64 -12.44 0.09 1.61
CA ILE A 64 -13.27 -1.11 1.56
C ILE A 64 -14.65 -0.78 2.12
N ASN A 65 -15.70 -1.02 1.33
CA ASN A 65 -17.07 -1.09 1.79
C ASN A 65 -17.34 -2.48 2.40
N ARG A 66 -17.70 -2.49 3.68
CA ARG A 66 -17.87 -3.72 4.47
C ARG A 66 -19.15 -4.49 4.17
N GLU A 67 -20.14 -3.83 3.61
CA GLU A 67 -21.47 -4.40 3.34
C GLU A 67 -21.46 -5.24 2.08
N ASN A 68 -20.67 -4.84 1.07
CA ASN A 68 -20.61 -5.51 -0.23
C ASN A 68 -19.20 -6.03 -0.58
N SER A 69 -18.20 -5.84 0.29
CA SER A 69 -16.81 -6.25 0.08
C SER A 69 -16.17 -5.67 -1.19
N LYS A 70 -16.70 -4.56 -1.72
CA LYS A 70 -16.04 -3.80 -2.78
C LYS A 70 -15.03 -2.85 -2.17
N GLY A 71 -13.92 -2.66 -2.84
CA GLY A 71 -12.91 -1.69 -2.46
C GLY A 71 -12.42 -0.86 -3.64
N MET A 72 -11.72 0.20 -3.31
CA MET A 72 -10.96 1.03 -4.23
C MET A 72 -9.53 1.08 -3.72
N VAL A 73 -8.58 1.00 -4.63
CA VAL A 73 -7.17 1.08 -4.28
C VAL A 73 -6.45 2.06 -5.19
N ASP A 74 -5.63 2.89 -4.56
CA ASP A 74 -4.72 3.83 -5.21
C ASP A 74 -3.29 3.57 -4.72
N ILE A 75 -2.32 3.72 -5.62
CA ILE A 75 -0.90 3.70 -5.30
C ILE A 75 -0.26 4.92 -5.97
N SER A 76 0.36 5.76 -5.16
CA SER A 76 0.95 7.02 -5.61
C SER A 76 2.29 7.32 -4.96
N ASP A 77 3.06 8.24 -5.54
CA ASP A 77 4.26 8.81 -4.91
C ASP A 77 4.01 10.13 -4.18
N SER A 78 5.05 10.64 -3.50
CA SER A 78 5.04 11.94 -2.80
C SER A 78 4.76 13.16 -3.69
N ARG A 79 4.77 13.02 -5.03
CA ARG A 79 4.40 14.09 -5.98
C ARG A 79 2.97 13.96 -6.49
N GLY A 80 2.24 12.93 -6.07
CA GLY A 80 0.88 12.64 -6.52
C GLY A 80 0.84 11.99 -7.90
N TYR A 81 1.93 11.41 -8.38
CA TYR A 81 1.89 10.54 -9.56
C TYR A 81 1.31 9.18 -9.15
N TYR A 82 0.30 8.71 -9.88
CA TYR A 82 -0.34 7.44 -9.62
C TYR A 82 0.30 6.33 -10.46
N PHE A 83 0.84 5.31 -9.79
CA PHE A 83 1.22 4.04 -10.43
C PHE A 83 -0.02 3.17 -10.68
N PHE A 84 -1.03 3.34 -9.84
CA PHE A 84 -2.30 2.64 -9.91
C PHE A 84 -3.40 3.52 -9.32
N LYS A 85 -4.57 3.60 -9.98
CA LYS A 85 -5.66 4.48 -9.53
C LYS A 85 -7.05 3.90 -9.80
N ASP A 86 -7.97 4.09 -8.85
CA ASP A 86 -9.43 3.97 -8.98
C ASP A 86 -9.91 2.63 -9.56
N LYS A 87 -9.20 1.54 -9.28
CA LYS A 87 -9.69 0.21 -9.68
C LYS A 87 -10.65 -0.31 -8.61
N GLU A 88 -11.91 -0.49 -8.99
CA GLU A 88 -12.84 -1.27 -8.17
C GLU A 88 -12.30 -2.70 -8.05
N ILE A 89 -12.10 -3.16 -6.82
CA ILE A 89 -11.63 -4.50 -6.52
C ILE A 89 -12.62 -5.20 -5.60
N ASN A 90 -12.86 -6.48 -5.85
CA ASN A 90 -13.54 -7.33 -4.88
C ASN A 90 -12.52 -7.75 -3.82
N ILE A 91 -12.79 -7.44 -2.56
CA ILE A 91 -11.86 -7.73 -1.48
C ILE A 91 -12.07 -9.17 -1.00
N CYS A 92 -11.18 -10.05 -1.46
CA CYS A 92 -10.97 -11.39 -0.94
C CYS A 92 -9.48 -11.58 -0.61
N HIS A 93 -9.15 -12.68 0.07
CA HIS A 93 -7.78 -12.96 0.46
C HIS A 93 -6.83 -13.03 -0.75
N GLU A 94 -7.27 -13.63 -1.87
CA GLU A 94 -6.45 -13.73 -3.08
C GLU A 94 -6.09 -12.37 -3.67
N ASN A 95 -7.02 -11.41 -3.62
CA ASN A 95 -6.81 -10.08 -4.19
C ASN A 95 -5.97 -9.15 -3.30
N ILE A 96 -5.76 -9.48 -2.02
CA ILE A 96 -4.92 -8.69 -1.12
C ILE A 96 -3.43 -8.91 -1.43
N SER A 97 -3.01 -10.15 -1.70
CA SER A 97 -1.64 -10.44 -2.14
C SER A 97 -1.28 -9.74 -3.45
N TYR A 98 -2.26 -9.55 -4.34
CA TYR A 98 -2.06 -8.76 -5.56
C TYR A 98 -1.72 -7.28 -5.26
N LEU A 99 -2.25 -6.71 -4.17
CA LEU A 99 -1.91 -5.33 -3.78
C LEU A 99 -0.45 -5.23 -3.31
N GLU A 100 0.05 -6.25 -2.62
CA GLU A 100 1.45 -6.33 -2.23
C GLU A 100 2.37 -6.36 -3.47
N GLU A 101 2.03 -7.16 -4.50
CA GLU A 101 2.78 -7.18 -5.77
C GLU A 101 2.81 -5.80 -6.46
N LEU A 102 1.68 -5.10 -6.50
CA LEU A 102 1.60 -3.76 -7.07
C LEU A 102 2.50 -2.75 -6.34
N ILE A 103 2.62 -2.85 -5.02
CA ILE A 103 3.56 -2.03 -4.25
C ILE A 103 5.00 -2.36 -4.65
N TYR A 104 5.37 -3.64 -4.71
CA TYR A 104 6.73 -4.02 -5.08
C TYR A 104 7.11 -3.52 -6.47
N ASP A 105 6.21 -3.62 -7.44
CA ASP A 105 6.46 -3.11 -8.78
C ASP A 105 6.54 -1.57 -8.81
N SER A 106 5.76 -0.87 -7.98
CA SER A 106 5.87 0.58 -7.81
C SER A 106 7.23 0.97 -7.21
N ILE A 107 7.72 0.25 -6.20
CA ILE A 107 9.08 0.45 -5.64
C ILE A 107 10.14 0.27 -6.73
N LYS A 108 10.07 -0.81 -7.52
CA LYS A 108 11.04 -1.05 -8.60
C LYS A 108 11.07 0.12 -9.60
N ASN A 109 9.91 0.70 -9.93
CA ASN A 109 9.82 1.83 -10.85
C ASN A 109 10.42 3.12 -10.32
N MET A 110 10.62 3.24 -9.00
CA MET A 110 11.22 4.42 -8.36
C MET A 110 12.67 4.20 -7.93
N THR A 111 13.15 2.95 -7.92
CA THR A 111 14.50 2.63 -7.45
C THR A 111 15.49 2.33 -8.57
N LYS A 112 16.74 2.78 -8.41
CA LYS A 112 17.91 2.40 -9.20
C LYS A 112 18.15 0.89 -9.01
N VAL A 113 18.33 0.17 -10.13
CA VAL A 113 18.59 -1.28 -10.18
C VAL A 113 19.89 -1.63 -9.45
#